data_AF-B7QHA1-F1
#
_entry.id   AF-B7QHA1-F1
#
_cell.length_a   1.000
_cell.length_b   1.000
_cell.length_c   1.000
_cell.angle_alpha   90.00
_cell.angle_beta   90.00
_cell.angle_gamma   90.00
#
_symmetry.space_group_name_H-M   'P 1'
#
loop_
_entity.id
_entity.type
_entity.pdbx_description
1 polymer ?
#
loop_
_entity_poly.entity_id
_entity_poly.type
_entity_poly.pdbx_seq_one_letter_code
_entity_poly.pdbx_strand_id
1 'polypeptide(L)'
;MPPEWSFVDVFGLEPELLSMVPTPVAAVLLLFPYNQSYVDYVEEKSKEIEESGQVVSDRVYFMKQTIMNACGAVALIHSLANCRDLIQLHGRKPFPINCGPTTDETFLLVS
;
A
#
# COMPACT_ATOMS: atom_id res chain seq x y z
N MET A 1 -15.86 3.19 -7.20
CA MET A 1 -15.75 2.27 -6.05
C MET A 1 -17.15 1.73 -5.77
N PRO A 2 -17.33 0.46 -5.35
CA PRO A 2 -18.65 -0.05 -4.94
C PRO A 2 -19.21 0.83 -3.83
N PRO A 3 -20.54 1.05 -3.76
CA PRO A 3 -21.14 1.98 -2.81
C PRO A 3 -20.90 1.60 -1.34
N GLU A 4 -20.52 0.36 -1.06
CA GLU A 4 -20.20 -0.16 0.28
C GLU A 4 -18.82 0.30 0.79
N TRP A 5 -17.96 0.80 -0.09
CA TRP A 5 -16.60 1.23 0.25
C TRP A 5 -16.41 2.72 -0.01
N SER A 6 -15.78 3.40 0.93
CA SER A 6 -15.45 4.82 0.83
C SER A 6 -14.14 5.12 1.58
N PHE A 7 -13.54 6.26 1.28
CA PHE A 7 -12.47 6.83 2.09
C PHE A 7 -13.09 7.69 3.20
N VAL A 8 -12.53 7.58 4.39
CA VAL A 8 -12.88 8.40 5.56
C VAL A 8 -11.60 8.93 6.19
N ASP A 9 -11.70 10.08 6.84
CA ASP A 9 -10.59 10.62 7.62
C ASP A 9 -10.41 9.83 8.92
N VAL A 10 -9.15 9.68 9.34
CA VAL A 10 -8.78 9.15 10.66
C VAL A 10 -8.32 10.33 11.51
N PHE A 11 -9.13 10.72 12.49
CA PHE A 11 -8.87 11.91 13.31
C PHE A 11 -7.75 11.71 14.34
N GLY A 12 -7.46 10.47 14.72
CA GLY A 12 -6.41 10.10 15.66
C GLY A 12 -6.27 8.60 15.79
N LEU A 13 -5.23 8.16 16.50
CA LEU A 13 -4.90 6.73 16.70
C LEU A 13 -5.29 6.24 18.09
N GLU A 14 -5.86 7.11 18.91
CA GLU A 14 -6.46 6.81 20.20
C GLU A 14 -7.73 5.96 20.01
N PRO A 15 -8.02 5.00 20.91
CA PRO A 15 -9.16 4.09 20.77
C PRO A 15 -10.49 4.81 20.57
N GLU A 16 -10.70 5.94 21.24
CA GLU A 16 -11.92 6.73 21.16
C GLU A 16 -12.12 7.34 19.77
N LEU A 17 -11.05 7.83 19.14
CA LEU A 17 -11.08 8.42 17.81
C LEU A 17 -11.15 7.33 16.72
N LEU A 18 -10.45 6.21 16.91
CA LEU A 18 -10.53 5.06 16.02
C LEU A 18 -11.93 4.43 16.00
N SER A 19 -12.69 4.53 17.08
CA SER A 19 -14.08 4.05 17.13
C SER A 19 -15.03 4.76 16.16
N MET A 20 -14.64 5.94 15.65
CA MET A 20 -15.39 6.70 14.66
C MET A 20 -15.20 6.17 13.23
N VAL A 21 -14.16 5.37 12.98
CA VAL A 21 -13.87 4.79 11.66
C VAL A 21 -14.82 3.62 11.39
N PRO A 22 -15.62 3.64 10.30
CA PRO A 22 -16.51 2.55 9.96
C PRO A 22 -15.75 1.23 9.75
N THR A 23 -16.38 0.12 10.15
CA THR A 23 -15.81 -1.23 10.00
C THR A 23 -16.66 -2.07 9.04
N PRO A 24 -16.06 -3.02 8.29
CA PRO A 24 -14.64 -3.37 8.27
C PRO A 24 -13.77 -2.36 7.51
N VAL A 25 -12.49 -2.24 7.90
CA VAL A 25 -11.49 -1.44 7.18
C VAL A 25 -10.67 -2.34 6.26
N ALA A 26 -10.59 -1.99 4.97
CA ALA A 26 -9.81 -2.75 3.98
C ALA A 26 -8.36 -2.30 3.88
N ALA A 27 -8.10 -1.00 3.91
CA ALA A 27 -6.77 -0.41 3.75
C ALA A 27 -6.67 0.93 4.49
N VAL A 28 -5.44 1.31 4.85
CA VAL A 28 -5.11 2.62 5.44
C VAL A 28 -4.07 3.30 4.56
N LEU A 29 -4.31 4.55 4.18
CA LEU A 29 -3.34 5.38 3.45
C LEU A 29 -2.76 6.39 4.44
N LEU A 30 -1.46 6.32 4.69
CA LEU A 30 -0.76 7.23 5.58
C LEU A 30 0.04 8.26 4.76
N LEU A 31 -0.34 9.53 4.90
CA LEU A 31 0.48 10.64 4.41
C LEU A 31 1.40 11.10 5.54
N PHE A 32 2.70 11.14 5.28
CA PHE A 32 3.69 11.60 6.26
C PHE A 32 4.77 12.46 5.58
N PRO A 33 5.50 13.30 6.33
CA PRO A 33 6.53 14.17 5.77
C PRO A 33 7.71 13.39 5.19
N TYR A 34 8.13 13.75 3.98
CA TYR A 34 9.37 13.27 3.38
C TYR A 34 10.53 14.20 3.77
N ASN A 35 11.43 13.73 4.62
CA ASN A 35 12.57 14.49 5.12
C ASN A 35 13.83 13.61 5.20
N GLN A 36 14.99 14.22 5.52
CA GLN A 36 16.26 13.49 5.56
C GLN A 36 16.25 12.33 6.57
N SER A 37 15.69 12.53 7.76
CA SER A 37 15.60 11.45 8.76
C SER A 37 14.80 10.24 8.26
N TYR A 38 13.78 10.46 7.43
CA TYR A 38 13.04 9.38 6.80
C TYR A 38 13.87 8.68 5.73
N VAL A 39 14.61 9.42 4.90
CA VAL A 39 15.51 8.85 3.89
C VAL A 39 16.57 7.97 4.54
N ASP A 40 17.22 8.47 5.60
CA ASP A 40 18.23 7.73 6.35
C ASP A 40 17.65 6.44 6.95
N TYR A 41 16.45 6.54 7.55
CA TYR A 41 15.73 5.39 8.10
C TYR A 41 15.39 4.33 7.04
N VAL A 42 14.92 4.75 5.85
CA VAL A 42 14.61 3.82 4.76
C VAL A 42 15.88 3.13 4.25
N GLU A 43 16.99 3.85 4.13
CA GLU A 43 18.26 3.28 3.70
C GLU A 43 18.76 2.22 4.69
N GLU A 44 18.74 2.53 6.00
CA GLU A 44 19.10 1.59 7.06
C GLU A 44 18.21 0.34 7.02
N LYS A 45 16.89 0.51 6.99
CA LYS A 45 15.95 -0.60 6.97
C LYS A 45 16.03 -1.46 5.72
N SER A 46 16.34 -0.85 4.57
CA SER A 46 16.51 -1.60 3.35
C SER A 46 17.73 -2.52 3.42
N LYS A 47 18.87 -2.03 3.95
CA LYS A 47 20.06 -2.84 4.18
C LYS A 47 19.79 -3.98 5.16
N GLU A 48 19.10 -3.72 6.26
CA GLU A 48 18.70 -4.75 7.22
C GLU A 48 17.89 -5.88 6.56
N ILE A 49 16.95 -5.54 5.67
CA ILE A 49 16.11 -6.49 4.94
C ILE A 49 16.93 -7.27 3.90
N GLU A 50 17.86 -6.63 3.20
CA GLU A 50 18.75 -7.30 2.24
C GLU A 50 19.69 -8.31 2.94
N GLU A 51 20.21 -7.97 4.12
CA GLU A 51 21.11 -8.83 4.89
C GLU A 51 20.37 -9.97 5.61
N SER A 52 19.25 -9.66 6.26
CA SER A 52 18.52 -10.60 7.13
C SER A 52 17.42 -11.36 6.41
N GLY A 53 17.02 -10.89 5.23
CA GLY A 53 15.83 -11.34 4.52
C GLY A 53 14.53 -10.88 5.18
N GLN A 54 13.45 -10.99 4.41
CA GLN A 54 12.08 -10.82 4.90
C GLN A 54 11.17 -11.83 4.21
N VAL A 55 10.17 -12.34 4.91
CA VAL A 55 9.11 -13.13 4.30
C VAL A 55 8.04 -12.20 3.73
N VAL A 56 7.83 -12.28 2.42
CA VAL A 56 6.75 -11.59 1.71
C VAL A 56 5.81 -12.64 1.13
N SER A 57 4.50 -12.47 1.33
CA SER A 57 3.50 -13.38 0.77
C SER A 57 3.37 -13.18 -0.74
N ASP A 58 3.33 -14.27 -1.52
CA ASP A 58 3.14 -14.24 -2.98
C ASP A 58 1.81 -13.59 -3.43
N ARG A 59 0.85 -13.43 -2.50
CA ARG A 59 -0.41 -12.73 -2.75
C ARG A 59 -0.29 -11.21 -2.76
N VAL A 60 0.82 -10.65 -2.27
CA VAL A 60 1.03 -9.21 -2.22
C VAL A 60 1.25 -8.68 -3.63
N TYR A 61 0.40 -7.74 -4.04
CA TYR A 61 0.65 -6.93 -5.22
C TYR A 61 1.47 -5.71 -4.83
N PHE A 62 2.66 -5.58 -5.43
CA PHE A 62 3.54 -4.44 -5.25
C PHE A 62 3.92 -3.84 -6.60
N MET A 63 4.11 -2.52 -6.62
CA MET A 63 4.63 -1.81 -7.78
C MET A 63 5.38 -0.56 -7.34
N LYS A 64 6.41 -0.24 -8.11
CA LYS A 64 7.33 0.87 -7.86
C LYS A 64 6.72 2.17 -8.37
N GLN A 65 6.95 3.28 -7.65
CA GLN A 65 6.62 4.59 -8.18
C GLN A 65 7.78 5.11 -9.03
N THR A 66 7.52 5.40 -10.30
CA THR A 66 8.51 5.97 -11.24
C THR A 66 8.14 7.36 -11.72
N ILE A 67 6.94 7.83 -11.38
CA ILE A 67 6.41 9.14 -11.78
C ILE A 67 6.39 10.02 -10.53
N MET A 68 7.05 11.18 -10.61
CA MET A 68 7.06 12.17 -9.55
C MET A 68 5.63 12.61 -9.21
N ASN A 69 5.32 12.73 -7.92
CA ASN A 69 4.00 13.12 -7.40
C ASN A 69 2.85 12.14 -7.70
N ALA A 70 3.14 10.90 -8.10
CA ALA A 70 2.12 9.87 -8.33
C ALA A 70 1.82 8.98 -7.10
N CYS A 71 2.37 9.29 -5.93
CA CYS A 71 2.26 8.46 -4.72
C CYS A 71 0.82 8.18 -4.30
N GLY A 72 -0.08 9.16 -4.41
CA GLY A 72 -1.50 8.96 -4.12
C GLY A 72 -2.15 7.94 -5.06
N ALA A 73 -1.85 8.01 -6.36
CA ALA A 73 -2.35 7.06 -7.34
C ALA A 73 -1.78 5.65 -7.12
N VAL A 74 -0.48 5.55 -6.82
CA VAL A 74 0.19 4.28 -6.50
C VAL A 74 -0.40 3.65 -5.25
N ALA A 75 -0.62 4.44 -4.18
CA ALA A 75 -1.24 3.98 -2.93
C ALA A 75 -2.68 3.47 -3.15
N LEU A 76 -3.46 4.15 -3.99
CA LEU A 76 -4.81 3.70 -4.38
C LEU A 76 -4.78 2.37 -5.14
N ILE A 77 -3.82 2.21 -6.07
CA ILE A 77 -3.63 0.96 -6.80
C ILE A 77 -3.24 -0.16 -5.84
N HIS A 78 -2.27 0.06 -4.94
CA HIS A 78 -1.88 -0.93 -3.93
C HIS A 78 -3.08 -1.34 -3.06
N SER A 79 -3.88 -0.37 -2.60
CA SER A 79 -5.05 -0.65 -1.77
C SER A 79 -6.07 -1.54 -2.50
N LEU A 80 -6.46 -1.18 -3.72
CA LEU A 80 -7.44 -1.96 -4.49
C LEU A 80 -6.88 -3.32 -4.93
N ALA A 81 -5.60 -3.39 -5.29
CA ALA A 81 -4.97 -4.60 -5.79
C ALA A 81 -4.72 -5.63 -4.69
N ASN A 82 -4.56 -5.23 -3.43
CA ASN A 82 -4.37 -6.14 -2.29
C ASN A 82 -5.67 -6.48 -1.57
N CYS A 83 -6.75 -5.72 -1.77
CA CYS A 83 -8.06 -5.97 -1.16
C CYS A 83 -9.09 -6.61 -2.12
N ARG A 84 -8.63 -7.35 -3.15
CA ARG A 84 -9.51 -7.90 -4.21
C ARG A 84 -10.59 -8.85 -3.71
N ASP A 85 -10.30 -9.58 -2.63
CA ASP A 85 -11.23 -10.53 -2.03
C ASP A 85 -12.35 -9.82 -1.24
N LEU A 86 -12.14 -8.54 -0.90
CA LEU A 86 -13.08 -7.70 -0.12
C LEU A 86 -13.83 -6.70 -1.02
N ILE A 87 -13.14 -6.09 -1.98
CA ILE A 87 -13.67 -5.01 -2.83
C ILE A 87 -13.96 -5.55 -4.22
N GLN A 88 -15.23 -5.86 -4.50
CA GLN A 88 -15.68 -6.31 -5.82
C GLN A 88 -15.89 -5.12 -6.75
N LEU A 89 -14.95 -4.86 -7.64
CA LEU A 89 -15.09 -3.83 -8.67
C LEU A 89 -16.06 -4.32 -9.76
N HIS A 90 -17.29 -3.79 -9.77
CA HIS A 90 -18.30 -4.09 -10.78
C HIS A 90 -17.77 -3.80 -12.21
N GLY A 91 -17.98 -4.71 -13.16
CA GLY A 91 -17.75 -4.47 -14.59
C GLY A 91 -16.44 -5.01 -15.20
N ARG A 92 -15.83 -6.05 -14.66
CA ARG A 92 -14.56 -6.57 -15.21
C ARG A 92 -14.75 -7.62 -16.33
N LYS A 93 -14.40 -7.25 -17.58
CA LYS A 93 -13.57 -8.12 -18.44
C LYS A 93 -12.30 -8.50 -17.63
N PRO A 94 -11.70 -9.69 -17.78
CA PRO A 94 -10.56 -10.11 -16.96
C PRO A 94 -9.47 -9.03 -16.93
N PHE A 95 -9.20 -8.48 -15.74
CA PHE A 95 -8.23 -7.39 -15.57
C PHE A 95 -6.81 -7.90 -15.77
N PRO A 96 -5.93 -7.16 -16.46
CA PRO A 96 -4.56 -7.56 -16.71
C PRO A 96 -3.67 -7.15 -15.54
N ILE A 97 -3.98 -7.60 -14.32
CA ILE A 97 -3.06 -7.43 -13.19
C ILE A 97 -2.50 -8.80 -12.84
N ASN A 98 -1.37 -9.11 -13.46
CA ASN A 98 -0.58 -10.30 -13.17
C ASN A 98 -0.02 -10.17 -11.74
N CYS A 99 -0.48 -11.01 -10.80
CA CYS A 99 0.15 -11.17 -9.51
C CYS A 99 1.37 -12.08 -9.67
N GLY A 100 2.37 -11.61 -10.42
CA GLY A 100 3.64 -12.31 -10.56
C GLY A 100 4.44 -12.28 -9.25
N PRO A 101 5.43 -13.18 -9.09
CA PRO A 101 6.29 -13.19 -7.92
C PRO A 101 7.01 -11.83 -7.77
N THR A 102 7.12 -11.35 -6.53
CA THR A 102 7.92 -10.17 -6.22
C THR A 102 9.40 -10.57 -6.25
N THR A 103 10.11 -10.17 -7.29
CA THR A 103 11.57 -10.32 -7.48
C THR A 103 12.30 -9.00 -7.21
N ASP A 104 13.63 -9.02 -7.05
CA ASP A 104 14.46 -7.81 -6.89
C ASP A 104 14.32 -6.82 -8.06
N GLU A 105 14.05 -7.31 -9.28
CA GLU A 105 13.74 -6.46 -10.43
C GLU A 105 12.37 -5.76 -10.30
N THR A 106 11.46 -6.32 -9.49
CA THR A 106 10.14 -5.75 -9.13
C THR A 106 10.09 -5.14 -7.73
N PHE A 107 11.16 -5.27 -6.94
CA PHE A 107 11.42 -4.62 -5.64
C PHE A 107 12.24 -3.34 -5.88
N LEU A 108 11.76 -2.14 -5.52
CA LEU A 108 12.61 -0.92 -5.62
C LEU A 108 12.74 -0.36 -4.23
N LEU A 109 14.01 -0.23 -3.85
CA LEU A 109 14.50 0.75 -2.90
C LEU A 109 13.97 2.13 -3.30
N VAL A 110 13.30 2.77 -2.34
CA VAL A 110 12.93 4.18 -2.44
C VAL A 110 14.24 4.97 -2.30
N SER A 111 14.71 5.53 -3.42
CA SER A 111 15.69 6.61 -3.43
C SER A 111 15.01 7.96 -3.21
#